data_AF-A0A7C9DNW9-F1
#
_entry.id   AF-A0A7C9DNW9-F1
#
_cell.length_a   1.000
_cell.length_b   1.000
_cell.length_c   1.000
_cell.angle_alpha   90.00
_cell.angle_beta   90.00
_cell.angle_gamma   90.00
#
_symmetry.space_group_name_H-M   'P 1'
#
loop_
_entity.id
_entity.type
_entity.pdbx_description
1 polymer ?
#
loop_
_entity_poly.entity_id
_entity_poly.type
_entity_poly.pdbx_seq_one_letter_code
_entity_poly.pdbx_strand_id
1 'polypeptide(L)'
;LRKKKVDELVQFAKGRSERGLAIDIGKAVSTTSLNLLSNTFFSMDFSSYDSSVSEEFKYLAWHLLEEGARPNVSDFFPLLRPLDLQGVRRRQIVYFRKMMEIG
;
A
#
# COMPACT_ATOMS: atom_id res chain seq x y z
N LEU A 1 5.34 17.34 6.14
CA LEU A 1 4.42 16.37 5.48
C LEU A 1 4.12 15.15 6.36
N ARG A 2 5.09 14.29 6.69
CA ARG A 2 4.86 13.11 7.55
C ARG A 2 4.18 13.41 8.90
N LYS A 3 4.63 14.43 9.62
CA LYS A 3 4.05 14.82 10.92
C LYS A 3 2.59 15.28 10.82
N LYS A 4 2.26 16.07 9.79
CA LYS A 4 0.90 16.55 9.53
C LYS A 4 -0.10 15.40 9.34
N LYS A 5 0.30 14.32 8.66
CA LYS A 5 -0.55 13.14 8.46
C LYS A 5 -0.76 12.31 9.72
N VAL A 6 0.25 12.24 10.59
CA VAL A 6 0.11 11.63 11.92
C VAL A 6 -0.89 12.45 12.76
N ASP A 7 -0.78 13.78 12.73
CA ASP A 7 -1.68 14.66 13.47
C ASP A 7 -3.14 14.55 13.00
N GLU A 8 -3.38 14.50 11.68
CA GLU A 8 -4.72 14.27 11.10
C GLU A 8 -5.34 12.94 11.58
N LEU A 9 -4.54 11.86 11.63
CA LEU A 9 -4.98 10.55 12.12
C LEU A 9 -5.35 10.58 13.61
N VAL A 10 -4.53 11.25 14.42
CA VAL A 10 -4.76 11.40 15.86
C VAL A 10 -6.05 12.18 16.13
N GLN A 11 -6.30 13.27 15.39
CA GLN A 11 -7.53 14.05 15.53
C GLN A 11 -8.78 13.26 15.10
N PHE A 12 -8.69 12.49 14.02
CA PHE A 12 -9.78 11.61 13.58
C PHE A 12 -10.12 10.55 14.63
N ALA A 13 -9.10 9.88 15.20
CA ALA A 13 -9.29 8.87 16.23
C ALA A 13 -9.89 9.49 17.51
N LYS A 14 -9.41 10.67 17.93
CA LYS A 14 -9.92 11.39 19.09
C LYS A 14 -11.40 11.76 18.93
N GLY A 15 -11.78 12.34 17.78
CA GLY A 15 -13.17 12.69 17.51
C GLY A 15 -14.11 11.49 17.36
N ARG A 16 -13.61 10.29 17.02
CA ARG A 16 -14.40 9.05 17.05
C ARG A 16 -14.58 8.54 18.48
N SER A 17 -13.51 8.56 19.27
CA SER A 17 -13.51 8.15 20.69
C SER A 17 -14.46 9.00 21.53
N GLU A 18 -14.45 10.33 21.36
CA GLU A 18 -15.33 11.26 22.08
C GLU A 18 -16.82 11.04 21.78
N ARG A 19 -17.14 10.44 20.62
CA ARG A 19 -18.50 10.10 20.20
C ARG A 19 -18.90 8.64 20.51
N GLY A 20 -18.03 7.87 21.17
CA GLY A 20 -18.27 6.44 21.43
C GLY A 20 -18.43 5.59 20.18
N LEU A 21 -17.95 6.06 19.02
CA LEU A 21 -18.12 5.39 17.74
C LEU A 21 -17.03 4.34 17.54
N ALA A 22 -17.43 3.13 17.12
CA ALA A 22 -16.49 2.09 16.73
C ALA A 22 -15.53 2.60 15.65
N ILE A 23 -14.23 2.34 15.85
CA ILE A 23 -13.19 2.59 14.88
C ILE A 23 -12.86 1.26 14.22
N ASP A 24 -13.07 1.19 12.92
CA ASP A 24 -12.54 0.11 12.10
C ASP A 24 -11.03 0.34 11.94
N ILE A 25 -10.26 -0.31 12.81
CA ILE A 25 -8.79 -0.21 12.83
C ILE A 25 -8.20 -0.70 11.51
N GLY A 26 -8.76 -1.77 10.93
CA GLY A 26 -8.28 -2.34 9.66
C GLY A 26 -8.41 -1.33 8.53
N LYS A 27 -9.59 -0.68 8.42
CA LYS A 27 -9.81 0.39 7.45
C LYS A 27 -8.91 1.60 7.70
N ALA A 28 -8.71 2.01 8.95
CA ALA A 28 -7.86 3.16 9.29
C ALA A 28 -6.39 2.93 8.95
N VAL A 29 -5.85 1.76 9.30
CA VAL A 29 -4.47 1.37 8.99
C VAL A 29 -4.29 1.23 7.47
N SER A 30 -5.20 0.56 6.77
CA SER A 30 -5.14 0.41 5.32
C SER A 30 -5.17 1.76 4.60
N THR A 31 -6.10 2.64 4.97
CA THR A 31 -6.20 4.01 4.40
C THR A 31 -4.92 4.81 4.64
N THR A 32 -4.34 4.70 5.84
CA THR A 32 -3.11 5.42 6.20
C THR A 32 -1.91 4.90 5.42
N SER A 33 -1.75 3.58 5.31
CA SER A 33 -0.66 2.95 4.55
C SER A 33 -0.73 3.32 3.07
N LEU A 34 -1.93 3.27 2.48
CA LEU A 34 -2.14 3.67 1.08
C LEU A 34 -1.84 5.16 0.86
N ASN A 35 -2.30 6.04 1.75
CA ASN A 35 -1.96 7.47 1.72
C ASN A 35 -0.45 7.73 1.80
N LEU A 36 0.26 6.98 2.65
CA LEU A 36 1.71 7.12 2.76
C LEU A 36 2.43 6.66 1.49
N LEU A 37 2.02 5.54 0.91
CA LEU A 37 2.60 5.02 -0.33
C LEU A 37 2.28 5.94 -1.52
N SER A 38 1.04 6.38 -1.68
CA SER A 38 0.63 7.27 -2.79
C SER A 38 1.33 8.61 -2.73
N ASN A 39 1.51 9.17 -1.53
CA ASN A 39 2.25 10.41 -1.35
C ASN A 39 3.75 10.21 -1.62
N THR A 40 4.30 9.04 -1.28
CA THR A 40 5.73 8.75 -1.55
C THR A 40 6.01 8.62 -3.05
N PHE A 41 5.17 7.92 -3.80
CA PHE A 41 5.41 7.66 -5.22
C PHE A 41 4.88 8.76 -6.16
N PHE A 42 3.76 9.38 -5.82
CA PHE A 42 3.05 10.32 -6.72
C PHE A 42 2.79 11.68 -6.08
N SER A 43 3.19 11.90 -4.83
CA SER A 43 2.80 13.10 -4.05
C SER A 43 1.28 13.31 -3.99
N MET A 44 0.50 12.24 -4.16
CA MET A 44 -0.97 12.26 -4.18
C MET A 44 -1.57 11.84 -2.83
N ASP A 45 -2.68 12.48 -2.46
CA ASP A 45 -3.45 12.19 -1.25
C ASP A 45 -4.75 11.46 -1.62
N PHE A 46 -4.94 10.24 -1.11
CA PHE A 46 -6.11 9.40 -1.43
C PHE A 46 -7.41 9.95 -0.84
N SER A 47 -7.31 10.90 0.10
CA SER A 47 -8.46 11.58 0.66
C SER A 47 -9.07 12.64 -0.25
N SER A 48 -8.39 13.05 -1.35
CA SER A 48 -8.81 14.24 -2.10
C SER A 48 -8.89 14.13 -3.64
N TYR A 49 -8.74 12.97 -4.29
CA TYR A 49 -8.85 12.92 -5.76
C TYR A 49 -9.30 11.58 -6.39
N ASP A 50 -9.78 11.73 -7.63
CA ASP A 50 -10.37 10.82 -8.64
C ASP A 50 -10.40 9.30 -8.41
N SER A 51 -11.54 8.69 -8.73
CA SER A 51 -11.84 7.27 -8.47
C SER A 51 -10.94 6.31 -9.26
N SER A 52 -10.63 6.61 -10.52
CA SER A 52 -9.92 5.68 -11.42
C SER A 52 -8.46 5.50 -11.04
N VAL A 53 -7.71 6.60 -10.85
CA VAL A 53 -6.30 6.58 -10.44
C VAL A 53 -6.13 5.99 -9.03
N SER A 54 -7.06 6.33 -8.15
CA SER A 54 -7.17 5.79 -6.78
C SER A 54 -7.42 4.27 -6.79
N GLU A 55 -8.29 3.78 -7.67
CA GLU A 55 -8.57 2.34 -7.79
C GLU A 55 -7.39 1.58 -8.41
N GLU A 56 -6.75 2.14 -9.45
CA GLU A 56 -5.58 1.52 -10.09
C GLU A 56 -4.39 1.42 -9.12
N PHE A 57 -4.11 2.48 -8.36
CA PHE A 57 -3.06 2.43 -7.35
C PHE A 57 -3.36 1.41 -6.25
N LYS A 58 -4.60 1.35 -5.75
CA LYS A 58 -5.02 0.35 -4.75
C LYS A 58 -4.82 -1.07 -5.29
N TYR A 59 -5.20 -1.31 -6.54
CA TYR A 59 -5.04 -2.58 -7.22
C TYR A 59 -3.56 -2.99 -7.29
N LEU A 60 -2.67 -2.10 -7.73
CA LEU A 60 -1.24 -2.40 -7.81
C LEU A 60 -0.59 -2.56 -6.43
N ALA A 61 -0.96 -1.73 -5.46
CA ALA A 61 -0.46 -1.83 -4.08
C ALA A 61 -0.87 -3.15 -3.44
N TRP A 62 -2.11 -3.59 -3.67
CA TRP A 62 -2.61 -4.89 -3.20
C TRP A 62 -1.80 -6.06 -3.80
N HIS A 63 -1.59 -6.06 -5.11
CA HIS A 63 -0.84 -7.14 -5.77
C HIS A 63 0.65 -7.17 -5.39
N LEU A 64 1.28 -6.02 -5.17
CA LEU A 64 2.65 -5.97 -4.64
C LEU A 64 2.72 -6.58 -3.24
N LEU A 65 1.74 -6.28 -2.38
CA LEU A 65 1.65 -6.86 -1.05
C LEU A 65 1.37 -8.37 -1.08
N GLU A 66 0.47 -8.81 -1.96
CA GLU A 66 0.16 -10.23 -2.16
C GLU A 66 1.38 -11.02 -2.64
N GLU A 67 2.12 -10.51 -3.64
CA GLU A 67 3.36 -11.13 -4.11
C GLU A 67 4.46 -11.09 -3.05
N GLY A 68 4.52 -10.05 -2.22
CA GLY A 68 5.46 -9.95 -1.10
C GLY A 68 5.14 -10.88 0.08
N ALA A 69 3.87 -11.19 0.30
CA ALA A 69 3.42 -12.11 1.34
C ALA A 69 3.42 -13.58 0.88
N ARG A 70 3.51 -13.83 -0.44
CA ARG A 70 3.52 -15.18 -1.01
C ARG A 70 4.81 -15.91 -0.63
N PRO A 71 4.72 -17.12 -0.04
CA PRO A 71 5.90 -17.95 0.23
C PRO A 71 6.66 -18.24 -1.07
N ASN A 72 7.97 -17.95 -1.08
CA ASN A 72 8.83 -18.16 -2.24
C ASN A 72 9.95 -19.14 -1.91
N VAL A 73 10.02 -20.26 -2.64
CA VAL A 73 11.05 -21.30 -2.54
C VAL A 73 12.45 -20.71 -2.71
N SER A 74 12.59 -19.68 -3.54
CA SER A 74 13.87 -18.98 -3.74
C SER A 74 14.36 -18.24 -2.47
N ASP A 75 13.48 -17.94 -1.52
CA ASP A 75 13.89 -17.31 -0.25
C ASP A 75 14.53 -18.32 0.69
N PHE A 76 14.05 -19.58 0.65
CA PHE A 76 14.57 -20.70 1.45
C PHE A 76 15.77 -21.39 0.81
N PHE A 77 15.86 -21.39 -0.52
CA PHE A 77 16.94 -22.03 -1.28
C PHE A 77 17.66 -20.99 -2.16
N PRO A 78 18.69 -20.30 -1.63
CA PRO A 78 19.38 -19.23 -2.33
C PRO A 78 19.94 -19.61 -3.71
N LEU A 79 20.31 -20.87 -3.88
CA LEU A 79 20.81 -21.41 -5.15
C LEU A 79 19.77 -21.33 -6.29
N LEU A 80 18.48 -21.36 -5.95
CA LEU A 80 17.37 -21.33 -6.92
C LEU A 80 16.86 -19.90 -7.19
N ARG A 81 17.40 -18.86 -6.52
CA ARG A 81 17.00 -17.45 -6.70
C ARG A 81 17.07 -16.94 -8.14
N PRO A 82 18.11 -17.28 -8.94
CA PRO A 82 18.19 -16.78 -10.30
C PRO A 82 17.06 -17.31 -11.21
N LEU A 83 16.55 -18.51 -10.93
CA LEU A 83 15.55 -19.18 -11.76
C LEU A 83 14.17 -18.55 -11.62
N ASP A 84 13.87 -17.94 -10.46
CA ASP A 84 12.56 -17.35 -10.16
C ASP A 84 11.43 -18.36 -10.42
N LEU A 85 11.52 -19.53 -9.78
CA LEU A 85 10.68 -20.70 -10.06
C LEU A 85 9.17 -20.41 -9.94
N GLN A 86 8.81 -19.53 -9.01
CA GLN A 86 7.42 -19.10 -8.80
C GLN A 86 7.08 -17.80 -9.53
N GLY A 87 8.01 -17.21 -10.27
CA GLY A 87 7.82 -15.97 -11.03
C GLY A 87 7.53 -14.73 -10.17
N VAL A 88 7.74 -14.81 -8.86
CA VAL A 88 7.41 -13.74 -7.89
C VAL A 88 8.23 -12.50 -8.22
N ARG A 89 9.53 -12.67 -8.50
CA ARG A 89 10.41 -11.55 -8.82
C ARG A 89 9.97 -10.85 -10.10
N ARG A 90 9.66 -11.61 -11.16
CA ARG A 90 9.15 -11.05 -12.42
C ARG A 90 7.84 -10.30 -12.23
N ARG A 91 6.86 -10.87 -11.49
CA ARG A 91 5.57 -10.22 -11.26
C ARG A 91 5.71 -8.94 -10.43
N GLN A 92 6.50 -8.97 -9.36
CA GLN A 92 6.80 -7.77 -8.57
C GLN A 92 7.40 -6.64 -9.42
N ILE A 93 8.35 -6.94 -10.30
CA ILE A 93 8.93 -5.93 -11.21
C ILE A 93 7.86 -5.33 -12.13
N VAL A 94 6.97 -6.16 -12.69
CA VAL A 94 5.88 -5.67 -13.55
C VAL A 94 4.92 -4.75 -12.79
N TYR A 95 4.46 -5.15 -11.60
CA TYR A 95 3.54 -4.33 -10.81
C TYR A 95 4.21 -3.04 -10.32
N PHE A 96 5.47 -3.10 -9.91
CA PHE A 96 6.21 -1.92 -9.48
C PHE A 96 6.44 -0.93 -10.62
N ARG A 97 6.76 -1.44 -11.82
CA ARG A 97 6.91 -0.59 -13.01
C ARG A 97 5.60 0.10 -13.37
N LYS A 98 4.48 -0.65 -13.42
CA LYS A 98 3.15 -0.07 -13.66
C LYS A 98 2.79 0.97 -12.61
N MET A 99 3.15 0.72 -11.34
CA MET A 99 2.93 1.67 -10.27
C MET A 99 3.65 2.97 -10.61
N MET A 100 4.95 2.95 -10.91
CA MET A 100 5.72 4.14 -11.28
C MET A 100 5.19 4.91 -12.52
N GLU A 101 4.37 4.28 -13.36
CA GLU A 101 3.75 4.88 -14.55
C GLU A 101 2.40 5.58 -14.24
N ILE A 102 1.86 5.46 -13.02
CA ILE A 102 0.61 6.13 -12.59
C ILE A 102 0.75 7.66 -12.47
N GLY A 103 1.98 8.17 -12.28
CA GLY A 103 2.28 9.58 -11.98
C GLY A 103 2.57 10.45 -13.18
#